data_AF-A0A369IEC4-F1
#
_entry.id   AF-A0A369IEC4-F1
#
_cell.length_a   1.000
_cell.length_b   1.000
_cell.length_c   1.000
_cell.angle_alpha   90.00
_cell.angle_beta   90.00
_cell.angle_gamma   90.00
#
_symmetry.space_group_name_H-M   'P 1'
#
loop_
_entity.id
_entity.type
_entity.pdbx_description
1 polymer ?
#
loop_
_entity_poly.entity_id
_entity_poly.type
_entity_poly.pdbx_seq_one_letter_code
_entity_poly.pdbx_strand_id
1 'polypeptide(L)' 'MQNPQANNPLHGITLEMMLNHLVAHYGWETMSEYVNIRCFQYDPSIKSSLAFLRKTPWARAKVEQLYLMSLND' A
#
# COMPACT_ATOMS: atom_id res chain seq x y z
N MET A 1 0.41 -22.08 -28.61
CA MET A 1 -0.41 -22.24 -27.38
C MET A 1 -0.87 -20.84 -26.98
N GLN A 2 -2.18 -20.61 -27.00
CA GLN A 2 -2.78 -19.31 -26.67
C GLN A 2 -2.62 -19.06 -25.18
N ASN A 3 -1.83 -18.05 -24.80
CA ASN A 3 -1.77 -17.58 -23.42
C ASN A 3 -2.86 -16.49 -23.32
N PRO A 4 -3.98 -16.71 -22.60
CA PRO A 4 -5.01 -15.70 -22.46
C PRO A 4 -4.38 -14.46 -21.83
N GLN A 5 -4.66 -13.30 -22.42
CA GLN A 5 -4.18 -12.00 -21.96
C GLN A 5 -4.54 -11.80 -20.48
N ALA A 6 -3.60 -12.09 -19.58
CA ALA A 6 -3.64 -11.72 -18.17
C ALA A 6 -3.23 -10.24 -17.98
N ASN A 7 -3.70 -9.36 -18.87
CA ASN A 7 -3.41 -7.94 -18.91
C ASN A 7 -4.26 -7.16 -17.91
N ASN A 8 -4.26 -7.59 -16.65
CA ASN A 8 -4.69 -6.76 -15.53
C ASN A 8 -3.51 -6.67 -14.56
N PRO A 9 -2.71 -5.58 -14.60
CA PRO A 9 -1.59 -5.41 -13.65
C PRO A 9 -2.06 -5.36 -12.19
N LEU A 10 -3.37 -5.25 -11.94
CA LEU A 10 -3.99 -5.20 -10.62
C LEU A 10 -4.72 -6.50 -10.21
N HIS A 11 -4.77 -7.55 -11.04
CA HIS A 11 -5.50 -8.77 -10.69
C HIS A 11 -4.70 -9.60 -9.68
N GLY A 12 -5.12 -9.54 -8.41
CA GLY A 12 -4.47 -10.24 -7.29
C GLY A 12 -3.62 -9.34 -6.38
N ILE A 13 -3.64 -8.02 -6.59
CA ILE A 13 -2.90 -7.10 -5.71
C ILE A 13 -3.63 -6.96 -4.37
N THR A 14 -2.98 -7.45 -3.33
CA THR A 14 -3.48 -7.36 -1.96
C THR A 14 -3.03 -6.06 -1.30
N LEU A 15 -3.71 -5.65 -0.22
CA LEU A 15 -3.28 -4.52 0.60
C LEU A 15 -1.85 -4.68 1.14
N GLU A 16 -1.44 -5.93 1.40
CA GLU A 16 -0.07 -6.25 1.79
C GLU A 16 0.92 -5.95 0.67
N MET A 17 0.62 -6.32 -0.57
CA MET A 17 1.49 -6.03 -1.72
C MET A 17 1.60 -4.53 -1.97
N MET A 18 0.48 -3.80 -1.93
CA MET A 18 0.49 -2.33 -2.09
C MET A 18 1.35 -1.68 -1.02
N LEU A 19 1.17 -2.07 0.24
CA LEU A 19 1.94 -1.52 1.34
C LEU A 19 3.44 -1.85 1.21
N ASN A 20 3.80 -3.09 0.88
CA ASN A 20 5.20 -3.46 0.68
C ASN A 20 5.82 -2.67 -0.48
N HIS A 21 5.11 -2.49 -1.59
CA HIS A 21 5.57 -1.70 -2.74
C HIS A 21 5.85 -0.26 -2.33
N LEU A 22 4.87 0.39 -1.69
CA LEU A 22 4.98 1.79 -1.27
C LEU A 22 6.09 2.00 -0.25
N VAL A 23 6.24 1.09 0.72
CA VAL A 23 7.32 1.16 1.71
C VAL A 23 8.68 0.92 1.06
N ALA A 24 8.78 0.00 0.10
CA ALA A 24 10.04 -0.24 -0.61
C ALA A 24 10.44 0.93 -1.52
N HIS A 25 9.46 1.61 -2.10
CA HIS A 25 9.70 2.71 -3.04
C HIS A 25 9.90 4.07 -2.33
N TYR A 26 9.05 4.40 -1.35
CA TYR A 26 9.06 5.70 -0.66
C TYR A 26 9.59 5.68 0.78
N GLY A 27 9.65 4.52 1.42
CA GLY A 27 9.97 4.39 2.84
C GLY A 27 8.83 4.81 3.78
N TRP A 28 9.03 4.56 5.08
CA TRP A 28 8.04 4.83 6.11
C TRP A 28 7.86 6.32 6.44
N GLU A 29 8.90 7.13 6.27
CA GLU A 29 8.82 8.58 6.50
C GLU A 29 7.80 9.23 5.57
N THR A 30 7.97 9.03 4.26
CA THR A 30 7.05 9.51 3.23
C THR A 30 5.63 8.97 3.44
N MET A 31 5.50 7.66 3.70
CA MET A 31 4.23 7.03 4.05
C MET A 31 3.51 7.74 5.22
N SER A 32 4.26 8.17 6.23
CA SER A 32 3.72 8.86 7.41
C SER A 32 3.27 10.30 7.12
N GLU A 33 3.85 10.95 6.11
CA GLU A 33 3.40 12.27 5.66
C GLU A 33 2.08 12.19 4.89
N TYR A 34 1.96 11.21 3.97
CA TYR A 34 0.71 10.97 3.23
C TYR A 34 -0.41 10.44 4.12
N VAL A 35 -0.05 9.50 5.00
CA VAL A 35 -0.96 8.83 5.91
C VAL A 35 -0.48 9.09 7.32
N ASN A 36 -0.87 10.25 7.85
CA ASN A 36 -0.53 10.70 9.21
C ASN A 36 -1.22 9.83 10.28
N ILE A 37 -0.68 8.63 10.50
CA ILE A 37 -1.08 7.69 11.53
C ILE A 37 0.12 7.32 12.38
N ARG A 38 -0.10 7.20 13.69
CA ARG A 38 0.96 6.84 14.65
C ARG A 38 1.66 5.52 14.31
N CYS A 39 0.94 4.60 13.67
CA CYS A 39 1.46 3.29 13.27
C CYS A 39 2.70 3.41 12.37
N PHE A 40 2.77 4.39 11.47
CA PHE A 40 3.90 4.58 10.57
C PHE A 40 5.07 5.37 11.20
N GLN A 41 4.82 6.07 12.32
CA GLN A 41 5.82 6.94 12.96
C GLN A 41 6.60 6.26 14.09
N TYR A 42 5.95 5.38 14.87
CA TYR A 42 6.53 4.85 16.11
C TYR A 42 6.94 3.38 16.07
N ASP A 43 6.20 2.54 15.32
CA ASP A 43 6.54 1.12 15.13
C ASP A 43 6.15 0.68 13.70
N PRO A 44 6.81 1.25 12.68
CA PRO A 44 6.50 0.93 11.30
C PRO A 44 6.86 -0.53 11.00
N SER A 45 5.85 -1.39 10.97
CA SER A 45 5.99 -2.76 10.50
C SER A 45 4.81 -3.14 9.61
N ILE A 46 5.08 -3.98 8.60
CA ILE A 46 4.06 -4.43 7.64
C ILE A 46 2.88 -5.09 8.35
N LYS A 47 3.14 -5.98 9.33
CA LYS A 47 2.07 -6.70 10.05
C LYS A 47 1.18 -5.76 10.89
N SER A 48 1.80 -4.87 11.67
CA SER A 48 1.09 -3.87 12.50
C SER A 48 0.24 -2.95 11.64
N SER A 49 0.86 -2.44 10.56
CA SER A 49 0.23 -1.58 9.57
C SER A 49 -0.98 -2.25 8.92
N LEU A 50 -0.87 -3.50 8.46
CA LEU A 50 -1.99 -4.20 7.84
C LEU A 50 -3.13 -4.47 8.83
N ALA A 51 -2.81 -4.82 10.07
CA ALA A 51 -3.82 -5.00 11.11
C ALA A 51 -4.57 -3.68 11.38
N PHE A 52 -3.87 -2.55 11.39
CA PHE A 52 -4.45 -1.21 11.53
C PHE A 52 -5.30 -0.83 10.32
N LEU A 53 -4.75 -0.93 9.11
CA LEU A 53 -5.42 -0.56 7.85
C LEU A 53 -6.69 -1.39 7.61
N ARG A 54 -6.74 -2.66 8.05
CA ARG A 54 -7.96 -3.48 8.02
C ARG A 54 -9.07 -2.96 8.93
N LYS A 55 -8.72 -2.32 10.05
CA LYS A 55 -9.67 -1.75 11.02
C LYS A 55 -9.99 -0.27 10.75
N THR A 56 -9.22 0.39 9.89
CA THR A 56 -9.33 1.84 9.64
C THR A 56 -9.48 2.11 8.14
N PRO A 57 -10.73 2.08 7.62
CA PRO A 57 -10.99 2.16 6.18
C PRO A 57 -10.47 3.43 5.50
N TRP A 58 -10.55 4.59 6.16
CA TRP A 58 -10.06 5.84 5.59
C TRP A 58 -8.54 5.83 5.38
N ALA A 59 -7.78 5.17 6.28
CA ALA A 59 -6.33 5.08 6.17
C ALA A 59 -5.94 4.12 5.04
N ARG A 60 -6.67 3.00 4.93
CA ARG A 60 -6.55 2.08 3.80
C ARG A 60 -6.78 2.79 2.46
N ALA A 61 -7.85 3.57 2.35
CA ALA A 61 -8.16 4.30 1.13
C ALA A 61 -7.01 5.24 0.73
N LYS A 62 -6.35 5.90 1.69
CA LYS A 62 -5.17 6.73 1.40
C LYS A 62 -3.98 5.91 0.88
N VAL A 63 -3.72 4.73 1.44
CA VAL A 63 -2.66 3.82 0.96
C VAL A 63 -2.98 3.34 -0.46
N GLU A 64 -4.23 2.99 -0.75
CA GLU A 64 -4.68 2.60 -2.09
C GLU A 64 -4.51 3.75 -3.10
N GLN A 65 -4.85 4.99 -2.72
CA GLN A 65 -4.63 6.17 -3.55
C GLN A 65 -3.15 6.43 -3.82
N LEU A 66 -2.30 6.35 -2.80
CA LEU A 66 -0.86 6.53 -2.95
C LEU A 66 -0.26 5.45 -3.86
N TYR A 67 -0.76 4.21 -3.75
CA TYR A 67 -0.35 3.12 -4.63
C TYR A 67 -0.67 3.43 -6.10
N LEU A 68 -1.88 3.91 -6.39
CA LEU A 68 -2.25 4.31 -7.75
C LEU A 68 -1.38 5.45 -8.29
N MET A 69 -1.04 6.43 -7.44
CA MET A 69 -0.12 7.51 -7.82
C MET A 69 1.27 6.95 -8.17
N SER A 70 1.78 6.00 -7.39
CA SER A 70 3.10 5.38 -7.62
C SER A 70 3.20 4.52 -8.88
N LEU A 71 2.06 4.12 -9.47
CA LEU A 71 2.03 3.39 -10.74
C LEU A 71 2.08 4.31 -11.96
N ASN A 72 1.87 5.62 -11.76
CA ASN A 72 1.84 6.63 -12.81
C ASN A 72 3.05 7.58 -12.73
N ASP A 73 4.04 7.25 -11.90
CA ASP A 73 5.35 7.89 -11.78
C ASP A 73 6.38 7.14 -12.62
#